data_AF-A0A7C2YT42-F1
#
_entry.id   AF-A0A7C2YT42-F1
#
_cell.length_a   1.000
_cell.length_b   1.000
_cell.length_c   1.000
_cell.angle_alpha   90.00
_cell.angle_beta   90.00
_cell.angle_gamma   90.00
#
_symmetry.space_group_name_H-M   'P 1'
#
loop_
_entity.id
_entity.type
_entity.pdbx_description
1 polymer ?
#
loop_
_entity_poly.entity_id
_entity_poly.type
_entity_poly.pdbx_seq_one_letter_code
_entity_poly.pdbx_strand_id
1 'polypeptide(L)'
;VLESSIEFGRAGGYLDVTTGVSRKSGFSKSVKPSEAVSYLLRNGIPLERITMSSDGNGSMPEFSEDGKLLKVLVSPVDSLLAELRDLVLQEGMKLEDALVLSTKNVAEHLMLQGKGKIEKGADADLLLLKDGTLELKAVISGGRLRVSF
;
A
#
# COMPACT_ATOMS: atom_id res chain seq x y z
N VAL A 1 -14.64 2.44 10.48
CA VAL A 1 -13.26 2.99 10.55
C VAL A 1 -12.92 3.73 9.27
N LEU A 2 -13.15 3.12 8.10
CA LEU A 2 -12.91 3.77 6.82
C LEU A 2 -13.75 5.05 6.62
N GLU A 3 -15.05 5.05 6.94
CA GLU A 3 -15.86 6.27 6.79
C GLU A 3 -15.41 7.36 7.77
N SER A 4 -15.13 6.99 9.02
CA SER A 4 -14.66 7.92 10.05
C SER A 4 -13.27 8.50 9.75
N SER A 5 -12.44 7.84 8.94
CA SER A 5 -11.11 8.35 8.60
C SER A 5 -11.17 9.51 7.59
N ILE A 6 -12.29 9.68 6.87
CA ILE A 6 -12.47 10.76 5.90
C ILE A 6 -12.35 12.13 6.58
N GLU A 7 -13.00 12.32 7.73
CA GLU A 7 -12.96 13.59 8.45
C GLU A 7 -11.53 13.93 8.89
N PHE A 8 -10.79 12.94 9.38
CA PHE A 8 -9.39 13.11 9.77
C PHE A 8 -8.49 13.45 8.58
N GLY A 9 -8.66 12.78 7.43
CA GLY A 9 -7.90 13.08 6.22
C GLY A 9 -8.21 14.47 5.66
N ARG A 10 -9.49 14.90 5.70
CA ARG A 10 -9.91 16.27 5.29
C ARG A 10 -9.36 17.34 6.21
N ALA A 11 -9.14 17.03 7.49
CA ALA A 11 -8.47 17.91 8.44
C ALA A 11 -6.93 17.96 8.26
N GLY A 12 -6.38 17.25 7.27
CA GLY A 12 -4.94 17.22 6.97
C GLY A 12 -4.18 16.07 7.61
N GLY A 13 -4.87 15.13 8.26
CA GLY A 13 -4.28 13.92 8.82
C GLY A 13 -3.76 12.96 7.75
N TYR A 14 -2.77 12.15 8.12
CA TYR A 14 -2.23 11.09 7.25
C TYR A 14 -2.99 9.77 7.46
N LEU A 15 -3.44 9.17 6.37
CA LEU A 15 -4.15 7.90 6.35
C LEU A 15 -3.25 6.80 5.81
N ASP A 16 -2.93 5.81 6.64
CA ASP A 16 -2.22 4.61 6.20
C ASP A 16 -3.20 3.45 6.00
N VAL A 17 -3.18 2.86 4.82
CA VAL A 17 -4.03 1.72 4.46
C VAL A 17 -3.21 0.43 4.51
N THR A 18 -3.62 -0.51 5.36
CA THR A 18 -2.94 -1.80 5.49
C THR A 18 -3.30 -2.74 4.34
N THR A 19 -2.32 -3.20 3.55
CA THR A 19 -2.54 -4.04 2.36
C THR A 19 -2.76 -5.52 2.66
N GLY A 20 -2.38 -5.99 3.85
CA GLY A 20 -2.59 -7.38 4.27
C GLY A 20 -4.05 -7.78 4.53
N VAL A 21 -4.94 -6.79 4.66
CA VAL A 21 -6.31 -6.99 5.15
C VAL A 21 -7.30 -7.00 4.00
N SER A 22 -7.79 -8.18 3.62
CA SER A 22 -8.83 -8.34 2.61
C SER A 22 -9.73 -9.54 2.91
N ARG A 23 -10.89 -9.61 2.23
CA ARG A 23 -11.74 -10.82 2.25
C ARG A 23 -10.99 -12.07 1.80
N LYS A 24 -10.10 -11.94 0.81
CA LYS A 24 -9.25 -13.05 0.33
C LYS A 24 -8.27 -13.50 1.43
N SER A 25 -7.81 -12.57 2.26
CA SER A 25 -6.96 -12.83 3.42
C SER A 25 -7.74 -13.33 4.64
N GLY A 26 -9.03 -13.65 4.52
CA GLY A 26 -9.87 -14.18 5.60
C GLY A 26 -10.72 -13.15 6.36
N PHE A 27 -10.64 -11.86 6.01
CA PHE A 27 -11.39 -10.81 6.68
C PHE A 27 -12.71 -10.53 5.98
N SER A 28 -13.74 -11.31 6.28
CA SER A 28 -15.06 -11.23 5.63
C SER A 28 -15.69 -9.82 5.64
N LYS A 29 -15.45 -9.05 6.71
CA LYS A 29 -15.97 -7.69 6.93
C LYS A 29 -15.02 -6.56 6.48
N SER A 30 -13.85 -6.87 5.90
CA SER A 30 -12.90 -5.83 5.44
C SER A 30 -13.22 -5.30 4.04
N VAL A 31 -12.88 -4.04 3.81
CA VAL A 31 -12.78 -3.44 2.48
C VAL A 31 -11.41 -3.79 1.90
N LYS A 32 -11.36 -4.11 0.60
CA LYS A 32 -10.08 -4.36 -0.07
C LYS A 32 -9.22 -3.07 -0.07
N PRO A 33 -7.89 -3.15 0.14
CA PRO A 33 -7.04 -1.96 0.21
C PRO A 33 -7.13 -1.05 -1.03
N SER A 34 -7.06 -1.60 -2.25
CA SER A 34 -7.21 -0.83 -3.49
C SER A 34 -8.55 -0.08 -3.56
N GLU A 35 -9.64 -0.75 -3.21
CA GLU A 35 -10.99 -0.17 -3.16
C GLU A 35 -11.09 0.93 -2.09
N ALA A 36 -10.44 0.73 -0.94
CA ALA A 36 -10.42 1.71 0.15
C ALA A 36 -9.68 2.99 -0.26
N VAL A 37 -8.52 2.89 -0.92
CA VAL A 37 -7.80 4.04 -1.47
C VAL A 37 -8.68 4.77 -2.50
N SER A 38 -9.26 4.05 -3.46
CA SER A 38 -10.17 4.63 -4.47
C SER A 38 -11.39 5.30 -3.84
N TYR A 39 -11.90 4.75 -2.72
CA TYR A 39 -12.98 5.36 -1.95
C TYR A 39 -12.54 6.65 -1.24
N LEU A 40 -11.37 6.67 -0.60
CA LEU A 40 -10.84 7.86 0.06
C LEU A 40 -10.62 9.01 -0.93
N LEU A 41 -10.00 8.74 -2.08
CA LEU A 41 -9.77 9.74 -3.12
C LEU A 41 -11.08 10.33 -3.66
N ARG A 42 -12.09 9.48 -3.94
CA ARG A 42 -13.43 9.92 -4.38
C ARG A 42 -14.14 10.79 -3.33
N ASN A 43 -13.80 10.62 -2.06
CA ASN A 43 -14.32 11.45 -0.97
C ASN A 43 -13.46 12.70 -0.69
N GLY A 44 -12.54 13.05 -1.60
CA GLY A 44 -11.78 14.30 -1.55
C GLY A 44 -10.61 14.29 -0.58
N ILE A 45 -10.11 13.12 -0.19
CA ILE A 45 -8.85 13.04 0.55
C ILE A 45 -7.71 13.31 -0.44
N PRO A 46 -6.79 14.26 -0.16
CA PRO A 46 -5.65 14.50 -1.03
C PRO A 46 -4.74 13.28 -1.11
N LEU A 47 -4.23 12.98 -2.31
CA LEU A 47 -3.41 11.79 -2.58
C LEU A 47 -2.17 11.76 -1.69
N GLU A 48 -1.53 12.91 -1.46
CA GLU A 48 -0.35 13.08 -0.61
C GLU A 48 -0.60 12.79 0.87
N ARG A 49 -1.87 12.63 1.28
CA ARG A 49 -2.27 12.26 2.65
C ARG A 49 -2.50 10.77 2.80
N ILE A 50 -2.35 9.96 1.76
CA ILE A 50 -2.60 8.52 1.80
C ILE A 50 -1.29 7.75 1.62
N THR A 51 -1.04 6.77 2.48
CA THR A 51 0.04 5.79 2.34
C THR A 51 -0.51 4.37 2.38
N MET A 52 0.32 3.41 1.95
CA MET A 52 0.04 1.98 2.13
C MET A 52 1.20 1.30 2.86
N SER A 53 0.86 0.39 3.77
CA SER A 53 1.81 -0.47 4.47
C SER A 53 1.33 -1.93 4.49
N SER A 54 2.25 -2.90 4.54
CA SER A 54 1.86 -4.32 4.48
C SER A 54 1.38 -4.90 5.82
N ASP A 55 1.85 -4.33 6.92
CA ASP A 55 1.85 -4.98 8.24
C ASP A 55 2.44 -6.40 8.18
N GLY A 56 3.39 -6.62 7.26
CA GLY A 56 3.95 -7.93 6.97
C GLY A 56 4.57 -8.57 8.21
N ASN A 57 4.41 -9.89 8.32
CA ASN A 57 4.74 -10.69 9.52
C ASN A 57 3.93 -10.35 10.78
N GLY A 58 3.00 -9.39 10.72
CA GLY A 58 2.07 -9.08 11.79
C GLY A 58 1.09 -10.22 12.05
N SER A 59 0.69 -10.38 13.32
CA SER A 59 -0.39 -11.29 13.71
C SER A 59 -1.74 -10.68 13.36
N MET A 60 -2.53 -11.43 12.60
CA MET A 60 -3.82 -11.00 12.07
C MET A 60 -4.92 -11.90 12.63
N PRO A 61 -5.42 -11.62 13.86
CA PRO A 61 -6.42 -12.45 14.51
C PRO A 61 -7.82 -12.26 13.91
N GLU A 62 -8.53 -13.36 13.67
CA GLU A 62 -9.96 -13.35 13.38
C GLU A 62 -10.73 -13.69 14.65
N PHE A 63 -11.69 -12.85 15.00
CA PHE A 63 -12.57 -13.04 16.15
C PHE A 63 -14.00 -13.32 15.71
N SER A 64 -14.70 -14.16 16.47
CA SER A 64 -16.15 -14.32 16.36
C SER A 64 -16.88 -13.08 16.88
N GLU A 65 -18.20 -13.02 16.65
CA GLU A 65 -19.03 -11.88 17.09
C GLU A 65 -19.10 -11.75 18.63
N ASP A 66 -18.91 -12.85 19.36
CA ASP A 66 -18.78 -12.88 20.82
C ASP A 66 -17.34 -12.63 21.32
N GLY A 67 -16.42 -12.24 20.44
CA GLY A 67 -15.06 -11.82 20.78
C GLY A 67 -14.06 -12.95 21.03
N LYS A 68 -14.41 -14.21 20.70
CA LYS A 68 -13.47 -15.33 20.83
C LYS A 68 -12.54 -15.40 19.64
N LEU A 69 -11.27 -15.69 19.91
CA LEU A 69 -10.26 -15.90 18.87
C LEU A 69 -10.59 -17.18 18.08
N LEU A 70 -10.83 -17.04 16.78
CA LEU A 70 -11.11 -18.16 15.87
C LEU A 70 -9.82 -18.70 15.26
N LYS A 71 -8.96 -17.81 14.75
CA LYS A 71 -7.64 -18.15 14.19
C LYS A 71 -6.72 -16.93 14.18
N VAL A 72 -5.43 -17.18 14.04
CA VAL A 72 -4.42 -16.13 13.80
C VAL A 72 -3.80 -16.38 12.43
N LEU A 73 -3.78 -15.36 11.60
CA LEU A 73 -3.13 -15.35 10.30
C LEU A 73 -1.83 -14.52 10.37
N VAL A 74 -0.98 -14.68 9.37
CA VAL A 74 0.23 -13.86 9.21
C VAL A 74 0.07 -13.00 7.96
N SER A 75 0.23 -11.69 8.10
CA SER A 75 0.13 -10.78 6.96
C SER A 75 1.30 -10.98 5.99
N PRO A 76 1.04 -11.09 4.67
CA PRO A 76 2.11 -11.27 3.71
C PRO A 76 2.76 -9.93 3.32
N VAL A 77 4.08 -9.95 3.17
CA VAL A 77 4.87 -8.77 2.81
C VAL A 77 4.62 -8.32 1.36
N ASP A 78 4.33 -9.25 0.46
CA ASP A 78 4.10 -9.00 -0.96
C ASP A 78 2.74 -8.36 -1.30
N SER A 79 1.86 -8.21 -0.30
CA SER A 79 0.54 -7.57 -0.45
C SER A 79 0.63 -6.14 -1.02
N LEU A 80 1.69 -5.39 -0.72
CA LEU A 80 1.91 -4.05 -1.27
C LEU A 80 2.01 -4.06 -2.81
N LEU A 81 2.77 -5.00 -3.38
CA LEU A 81 2.90 -5.11 -4.82
C LEU A 81 1.59 -5.60 -5.45
N ALA A 82 0.89 -6.52 -4.80
CA ALA A 82 -0.42 -6.98 -5.27
C ALA A 82 -1.44 -5.83 -5.34
N GLU A 83 -1.52 -5.01 -4.28
CA GLU A 83 -2.46 -3.88 -4.24
C GLU A 83 -2.04 -2.73 -5.18
N LEU A 84 -0.74 -2.48 -5.39
CA LEU A 84 -0.27 -1.56 -6.44
C LEU A 84 -0.79 -2.00 -7.83
N ARG A 85 -0.66 -3.30 -8.14
CA ARG A 85 -1.15 -3.85 -9.41
C ARG A 85 -2.66 -3.70 -9.52
N ASP A 86 -3.39 -3.98 -8.45
CA ASP A 86 -4.85 -3.89 -8.47
C ASP A 86 -5.35 -2.45 -8.56
N LEU A 87 -4.70 -1.48 -7.93
CA LEU A 87 -5.00 -0.05 -8.10
C LEU A 87 -4.93 0.36 -9.58
N VAL A 88 -3.90 -0.07 -10.30
CA VAL A 88 -3.75 0.29 -11.72
C VAL A 88 -4.65 -0.54 -12.62
N LEU A 89 -4.65 -1.86 -12.46
CA LEU A 89 -5.28 -2.80 -13.40
C LEU A 89 -6.77 -3.03 -13.15
N GLN A 90 -7.24 -2.87 -11.91
CA GLN A 90 -8.63 -3.11 -11.52
C GLN A 90 -9.37 -1.80 -11.22
N GLU A 91 -8.75 -0.89 -10.46
CA GLU A 91 -9.40 0.37 -10.07
C GLU A 91 -9.20 1.50 -11.11
N GLY A 92 -8.34 1.28 -12.11
CA GLY A 92 -8.09 2.25 -13.18
C GLY A 92 -7.30 3.49 -12.74
N MET A 93 -6.57 3.40 -11.62
CA MET A 93 -5.68 4.48 -11.16
C MET A 93 -4.47 4.60 -12.09
N LYS A 94 -4.03 5.84 -12.34
CA LYS A 94 -2.79 6.06 -13.07
C LYS A 94 -1.60 5.49 -12.30
N LEU A 95 -0.62 4.91 -13.01
CA LEU A 95 0.54 4.28 -12.38
C LEU A 95 1.32 5.28 -11.50
N GLU A 96 1.50 6.51 -11.98
CA GLU A 96 2.19 7.56 -11.23
C GLU A 96 1.50 7.89 -9.90
N ASP A 97 0.16 7.89 -9.86
CA ASP A 97 -0.61 8.16 -8.64
C ASP A 97 -0.61 6.96 -7.69
N ALA A 98 -0.65 5.74 -8.23
CA ALA A 98 -0.59 4.52 -7.43
C ALA A 98 0.78 4.33 -6.77
N LEU A 99 1.87 4.68 -7.47
CA LEU A 99 3.23 4.53 -6.96
C LEU A 99 3.50 5.43 -5.74
N VAL A 100 2.98 6.66 -5.71
CA VAL A 100 3.30 7.60 -4.61
C VAL A 100 2.86 7.10 -3.23
N LEU A 101 1.82 6.27 -3.18
CA LEU A 101 1.25 5.70 -1.95
C LEU A 101 2.23 4.85 -1.13
N SER A 102 3.20 4.20 -1.79
CA SER A 102 4.22 3.36 -1.14
C SER A 102 5.65 3.87 -1.37
N THR A 103 5.81 5.03 -2.03
CA THR A 103 7.12 5.62 -2.35
C THR A 103 7.21 7.05 -1.82
N LYS A 104 6.88 8.05 -2.63
CA LYS A 104 7.05 9.47 -2.33
C LYS A 104 6.34 9.89 -1.04
N ASN A 105 5.07 9.52 -0.85
CA ASN A 105 4.29 9.94 0.32
C ASN A 105 4.94 9.41 1.61
N VAL A 106 5.28 8.12 1.63
CA VAL A 106 5.97 7.50 2.77
C VAL A 106 7.31 8.19 3.05
N ALA A 107 8.11 8.44 2.01
CA ALA A 107 9.40 9.12 2.16
C ALA A 107 9.26 10.54 2.71
N GLU A 108 8.27 11.30 2.24
CA GLU A 108 8.00 12.66 2.74
C GLU A 108 7.49 12.65 4.19
N HIS A 109 6.55 11.77 4.53
CA HIS A 109 5.96 11.69 5.88
C HIS A 109 7.00 11.27 6.92
N LEU A 110 7.92 10.39 6.54
CA LEU A 110 9.00 9.92 7.40
C LEU A 110 10.31 10.72 7.25
N MET A 111 10.30 11.80 6.45
CA MET A 111 11.47 12.66 6.19
C MET A 111 12.70 11.90 5.65
N LEU A 112 12.49 10.83 4.89
CA LEU A 112 13.52 9.99 4.30
C LEU A 112 14.12 10.67 3.07
N GLN A 113 15.17 11.45 3.30
CA GLN A 113 15.90 12.13 2.23
C GLN A 113 16.46 11.13 1.21
N GLY A 114 16.28 11.43 -0.07
CA GLY A 114 16.77 10.59 -1.17
C GLY A 114 15.97 9.31 -1.42
N LYS A 115 14.83 9.09 -0.76
CA LYS A 115 13.93 7.94 -0.98
C LYS A 115 12.66 8.33 -1.72
N GLY A 116 11.99 7.33 -2.30
CA GLY A 116 10.65 7.49 -2.89
C GLY A 116 10.60 8.26 -4.22
N LYS A 117 11.76 8.52 -4.85
CA LYS A 117 11.89 9.29 -6.09
C LYS A 117 13.08 8.84 -6.92
N ILE A 118 13.00 9.04 -8.24
CA ILE A 118 14.08 8.76 -9.18
C ILE A 118 14.62 10.10 -9.69
N GLU A 119 15.70 10.57 -9.06
CA GLU A 119 16.37 11.83 -9.43
C GLU A 119 17.86 11.78 -9.10
N LYS A 120 18.64 12.71 -9.65
CA LYS A 120 20.07 12.82 -9.35
C LYS A 120 20.27 13.09 -7.85
N GLY A 121 21.06 12.25 -7.20
CA GLY A 121 21.39 12.36 -5.76
C GLY A 121 20.47 11.56 -4.83
N ALA A 122 19.38 10.97 -5.35
CA ALA A 122 18.59 9.99 -4.61
C ALA A 122 19.29 8.62 -4.57
N ASP A 123 18.89 7.79 -3.61
CA ASP A 123 19.38 6.41 -3.53
C ASP A 123 18.86 5.59 -4.70
N ALA A 124 19.73 4.75 -5.27
CA ALA A 124 19.37 3.83 -6.35
C ALA A 124 18.59 2.62 -5.82
N ASP A 125 17.40 2.87 -5.29
CA ASP A 125 16.38 1.90 -4.88
C ASP A 125 15.28 1.87 -5.95
N LEU A 126 15.26 0.81 -6.76
CA LEU A 126 14.45 0.74 -7.98
C LEU A 126 13.78 -0.62 -8.12
N LEU A 127 12.57 -0.61 -8.69
CA LEU A 127 11.88 -1.80 -9.15
C LEU A 127 11.86 -1.82 -10.67
N LEU A 128 12.19 -2.96 -11.28
CA LEU A 128 11.90 -3.20 -12.68
C LEU A 128 10.59 -3.99 -12.77
N LEU A 129 9.58 -3.38 -13.39
CA LEU A 129 8.26 -3.99 -13.57
C LEU A 129 8.01 -4.26 -15.06
N LYS A 130 7.31 -5.35 -15.36
CA LYS A 130 6.88 -5.66 -16.72
C LYS A 130 5.75 -4.71 -17.12
N ASP A 131 5.87 -4.12 -18.30
CA ASP A 131 4.85 -3.24 -18.86
C ASP A 131 3.50 -3.96 -19.03
N GLY A 132 2.40 -3.24 -18.80
CA GLY A 132 1.02 -3.75 -18.86
C GLY A 132 0.59 -4.67 -17.72
N THR A 133 1.47 -5.51 -17.14
CA THR A 133 1.11 -6.43 -16.04
C THR A 133 1.62 -5.99 -14.67
N LEU A 134 2.65 -5.15 -14.65
CA LEU A 134 3.36 -4.69 -13.46
C LEU A 134 3.95 -5.84 -12.63
N GLU A 135 4.26 -6.96 -13.28
CA GLU A 135 4.98 -8.07 -12.65
C GLU A 135 6.41 -7.67 -12.32
N LEU A 136 6.86 -7.97 -11.10
CA LEU A 136 8.22 -7.68 -10.67
C LEU A 136 9.23 -8.54 -11.43
N LYS A 137 10.24 -7.89 -12.01
CA LYS A 137 11.33 -8.51 -12.76
C LYS A 137 12.68 -8.36 -12.09
N ALA A 138 12.92 -7.24 -11.41
CA ALA A 138 14.13 -7.06 -10.63
C ALA A 138 13.94 -6.06 -9.50
N VAL A 139 14.75 -6.23 -8.45
CA VAL A 139 14.87 -5.29 -7.33
C VAL A 139 16.31 -4.81 -7.27
N ILE A 140 16.50 -3.50 -7.27
CA ILE A 140 17.79 -2.85 -7.05
C ILE A 140 17.67 -2.08 -5.74
N SER A 141 18.64 -2.23 -4.83
CA SER A 141 18.71 -1.42 -3.62
C SER A 141 20.13 -0.99 -3.31
N GLY A 142 20.31 0.32 -3.11
CA GLY A 142 21.60 0.98 -2.96
C GLY A 142 22.49 0.77 -4.19
N GLY A 143 21.88 0.77 -5.39
CA GLY A 143 22.59 0.55 -6.66
C GLY A 143 23.04 -0.88 -6.92
N ARG A 144 22.62 -1.84 -6.09
CA ARG A 144 22.96 -3.27 -6.24
C ARG A 144 21.73 -4.07 -6.62
N LEU A 145 21.85 -4.90 -7.65
CA LEU A 145 20.85 -5.92 -7.97
C LEU A 145 20.71 -6.89 -6.79
N ARG A 146 19.50 -7.03 -6.27
CA ARG A 146 19.18 -7.91 -5.13
C ARG A 146 18.51 -9.19 -5.58
N VAL A 147 17.54 -9.08 -6.49
CA VAL A 147 16.74 -10.18 -7.01
C VAL A 147 16.43 -9.93 -8.48
N SER A 148 16.35 -10.99 -9.28
CA SER A 148 15.89 -10.99 -10.68
C SER A 148 15.03 -12.24 -10.95
N PHE A 149 13.98 -12.11 -11.75
CA PHE A 149 12.99 -13.16 -12.05
C PHE A 149 12.82 -13.42 -13.54
#